data_AF-A0A850TWR2-F1
#
_entry.id   AF-A0A850TWR2-F1
#
_cell.length_a   1.000
_cell.length_b   1.000
_cell.length_c   1.000
_cell.angle_alpha   90.00
_cell.angle_beta   90.00
_cell.angle_gamma   90.00
#
_symmetry.space_group_name_H-M   'P 1'
#
loop_
_entity.id
_entity.type
_entity.pdbx_description
1 polymer ?
#
loop_
_entity_poly.entity_id
_entity_poly.type
_entity_poly.pdbx_seq_one_letter_code
_entity_poly.pdbx_strand_id
1 'polypeptide(L)' 'GSSVSTKFLVHTHGKHMFTCKIVCEYKKKLICGIDIESGSPPDEPRNVSCIQYGTDGHPTCTWEKGRLTYINTTYAIK' A
#
# COMPACT_ATOMS: atom_id res chain seq x y z
N GLY A 1 19.62 -19.66 -21.02
CA GLY A 1 19.20 -19.80 -19.60
C GLY A 1 17.74 -20.20 -19.57
N SER A 2 17.37 -21.15 -18.71
CA SER A 2 15.97 -21.54 -18.53
C SER A 2 15.22 -20.48 -17.73
N SER A 3 13.96 -20.19 -18.10
CA SER A 3 13.07 -19.28 -17.37
C SER A 3 12.05 -20.11 -16.58
N VAL A 4 11.81 -19.72 -15.32
CA VAL A 4 10.82 -20.35 -14.45
C VAL A 4 9.76 -19.32 -14.09
N SER A 5 8.49 -19.67 -14.23
CA SER A 5 7.37 -18.83 -13.81
C SER A 5 6.40 -19.66 -12.96
N THR A 6 5.79 -19.03 -11.96
CA THR A 6 4.71 -19.62 -11.17
C THR A 6 3.62 -18.58 -10.97
N LYS A 7 2.37 -19.03 -10.86
CA LYS A 7 1.21 -18.18 -10.61
C LYS A 7 0.69 -18.48 -9.21
N PHE A 8 0.30 -17.43 -8.50
CA PHE A 8 -0.25 -17.52 -7.16
C PHE A 8 -1.44 -16.59 -7.06
N LEU A 9 -2.45 -17.01 -6.29
CA LEU A 9 -3.56 -16.15 -5.91
C LEU A 9 -3.03 -15.16 -4.88
N VAL A 10 -3.06 -13.88 -5.23
CA VAL A 10 -2.75 -12.80 -4.28
C VAL A 10 -4.01 -12.58 -3.44
N HIS A 11 -3.88 -12.50 -2.12
CA HIS A 11 -4.99 -12.03 -1.29
C HIS A 11 -5.33 -10.61 -1.74
N THR A 12 -6.60 -10.23 -1.69
CA THR A 12 -7.06 -8.95 -2.26
C THR A 12 -6.35 -7.74 -1.66
N HIS A 13 -5.89 -7.82 -0.40
CA HIS A 13 -5.23 -6.73 0.32
C HIS A 13 -4.11 -7.23 1.23
N GLY A 14 -3.09 -6.40 1.44
CA GLY A 14 -2.02 -6.62 2.42
C GLY A 14 -0.62 -6.75 1.82
N LYS A 15 0.34 -7.09 2.67
CA LYS A 15 1.75 -7.25 2.33
C LYS A 15 2.12 -8.72 2.18
N HIS A 16 2.72 -9.08 1.05
CA HIS A 16 3.16 -10.43 0.74
C HIS A 16 4.65 -10.45 0.40
N MET A 17 5.38 -11.40 0.96
CA MET A 17 6.80 -11.58 0.69
C MET A 17 7.02 -12.82 -0.19
N PHE A 18 7.63 -12.63 -1.35
CA PHE A 18 8.00 -13.69 -2.27
C PHE A 18 9.51 -13.88 -2.27
N THR A 19 9.97 -15.14 -2.27
CA THR A 19 11.40 -15.46 -2.22
C THR A 19 11.79 -16.40 -3.35
N CYS A 20 12.89 -16.07 -4.02
CA CYS A 20 13.54 -16.93 -5.00
C CYS A 20 14.63 -17.75 -4.31
N LYS A 21 14.54 -19.07 -4.44
CA LYS A 21 15.49 -20.01 -3.83
C LYS A 21 16.03 -20.94 -4.90
N ILE A 22 17.34 -21.18 -4.88
CA ILE A 22 17.95 -22.27 -5.64
C ILE A 22 17.99 -23.52 -4.76
N VAL A 23 17.68 -24.68 -5.36
CA VAL A 23 17.77 -25.98 -4.69
C VAL A 23 18.99 -26.70 -5.24
N CYS A 24 19.99 -26.91 -4.39
CA CYS A 24 21.17 -27.71 -4.71
C CYS A 24 21.20 -28.92 -3.78
N GLU A 25 21.05 -30.12 -4.34
CA GLU A 25 20.88 -31.38 -3.59
C GLU A 25 19.74 -31.27 -2.55
N TYR A 26 20.08 -31.21 -1.27
CA TYR A 26 19.17 -31.14 -0.12
C TYR A 26 19.10 -29.73 0.49
N LYS A 27 19.88 -28.77 -0.03
CA LYS A 27 20.01 -27.42 0.54
C LYS A 27 19.29 -26.39 -0.32
N LYS A 28 18.44 -25.58 0.33
CA LYS A 28 17.79 -24.42 -0.28
C LYS A 28 18.59 -23.17 0.05
N LYS A 29 19.09 -22.46 -0.96
CA LYS A 29 19.79 -21.18 -0.79
C LYS A 29 18.90 -20.04 -1.31
N LEU A 30 18.65 -19.03 -0.48
CA LEU A 30 17.95 -17.81 -0.87
C LEU A 30 18.82 -17.01 -1.85
N ILE A 31 18.25 -16.62 -2.98
CA ILE A 31 18.91 -15.80 -3.99
C ILE A 31 18.44 -14.35 -3.88
N CYS A 32 17.12 -14.16 -3.90
CA CYS A 32 16.49 -12.85 -3.79
C CYS A 32 15.06 -12.98 -3.25
N GLY A 33 14.41 -11.85 -3.03
CA GLY A 33 13.00 -11.78 -2.70
C GLY A 33 12.42 -10.43 -3.10
N ILE A 34 11.10 -10.36 -3.13
CA ILE A 34 10.33 -9.14 -3.41
C ILE A 34 9.14 -9.07 -2.46
N ASP A 35 8.89 -7.87 -1.94
CA ASP A 35 7.68 -7.56 -1.21
C ASP A 35 6.66 -6.95 -2.17
N ILE A 36 5.43 -7.46 -2.13
CA ILE A 36 4.30 -6.95 -2.91
C ILE A 36 3.23 -6.51 -1.91
N GLU A 37 2.86 -5.23 -1.99
CA GLU A 37 1.74 -4.66 -1.23
C GLU A 37 0.57 -4.43 -2.15
N SER A 38 -0.61 -4.89 -1.73
CA SER A 38 -1.85 -4.76 -2.49
C SER A 38 -2.91 -4.05 -1.68
N GLY A 39 -3.63 -3.14 -2.34
CA GLY A 39 -4.68 -2.33 -1.75
C GLY A 39 -5.64 -1.82 -2.81
N SER A 40 -6.65 -1.09 -2.35
CA SER A 40 -7.61 -0.40 -3.18
C SER A 40 -7.24 1.09 -3.31
N PRO A 41 -7.46 1.72 -4.47
CA PRO A 41 -7.25 3.16 -4.61
C PRO A 41 -8.20 3.93 -3.67
N PRO A 42 -7.77 5.09 -3.14
CA PRO A 42 -8.60 5.92 -2.27
C PRO A 42 -9.83 6.45 -3.01
N ASP A 43 -10.91 6.64 -2.26
CA ASP A 43 -12.08 7.37 -2.74
C ASP A 43 -11.82 8.88 -2.68
N GLU A 44 -12.62 9.64 -3.43
CA GLU A 44 -12.64 11.10 -3.29
C GLU A 44 -13.08 11.49 -1.88
N PRO A 45 -12.31 12.35 -1.16
CA PRO A 45 -12.69 12.82 0.17
C PRO A 45 -14.02 13.55 0.16
N ARG A 46 -14.87 13.27 1.14
CA ARG A 46 -16.20 13.90 1.27
C ARG A 46 -16.30 14.74 2.53
N ASN A 47 -17.33 15.60 2.58
CA ASN A 47 -17.63 16.45 3.74
C ASN A 47 -16.41 17.27 4.19
N VAL A 48 -15.73 17.90 3.23
CA VAL A 48 -14.60 18.78 3.50
C VAL A 48 -15.10 20.04 4.20
N SER A 49 -14.62 20.28 5.42
CA SER A 49 -14.93 21.47 6.20
C SER A 49 -13.63 22.09 6.71
N CYS A 50 -13.49 23.40 6.54
CA CYS A 50 -12.32 24.13 7.00
C CYS A 50 -12.76 25.21 7.98
N ILE A 51 -12.13 25.25 9.15
CA ILE A 51 -12.42 26.23 10.19
C ILE A 51 -11.13 26.98 10.50
N GLN A 52 -11.20 28.30 10.46
CA GLN A 52 -10.15 29.19 10.91
C GLN A 52 -10.57 29.82 12.24
N TYR A 53 -9.77 29.60 13.29
CA TYR A 53 -10.03 30.19 14.60
C TYR A 53 -9.30 31.53 14.72
N GLY A 54 -10.07 32.61 14.75
CA GLY A 54 -9.52 33.97 14.76
C GLY A 54 -8.94 34.39 13.41
N THR A 55 -8.51 35.65 13.32
CA THR A 55 -8.09 36.28 12.06
C THR A 55 -6.75 35.77 11.53
N ASP A 56 -5.84 35.40 12.45
CA ASP A 56 -4.47 34.94 12.13
C ASP A 56 -4.26 33.44 12.37
N GLY A 57 -5.32 32.70 12.72
CA GLY A 57 -5.22 31.25 12.94
C GLY A 57 -4.96 30.49 11.65
N HIS A 58 -4.22 29.37 11.72
CA HIS A 58 -4.11 28.46 10.58
C HIS A 58 -5.44 27.70 10.36
N PRO A 59 -5.93 27.59 9.12
CA PRO A 59 -7.15 26.85 8.85
C PRO A 59 -6.92 25.36 9.14
N THR A 60 -7.80 24.78 9.96
CA THR A 60 -7.85 23.33 10.15
C THR A 60 -8.97 22.77 9.28
N CYS A 61 -8.60 21.88 8.34
CA CYS A 61 -9.58 21.19 7.52
C CYS A 61 -9.76 19.74 7.98
N THR A 62 -11.01 19.29 7.96
CA THR A 62 -11.41 17.92 8.21
C THR A 62 -12.18 17.39 7.02
N TRP A 63 -12.12 16.07 6.81
CA TRP A 63 -12.82 15.40 5.72
C TRP A 63 -13.00 13.92 6.07
N GLU A 64 -13.98 13.31 5.42
CA GLU A 64 -14.18 11.87 5.43
C GLU A 64 -13.28 11.21 4.38
N LYS A 65 -12.46 10.25 4.82
CA LYS A 65 -11.48 9.55 3.96
C LYS A 65 -12.10 8.54 3.00
N GLY A 66 -13.37 8.16 3.20
CA GLY A 66 -14.02 7.09 2.45
C GLY A 66 -13.57 5.69 2.90
N ARG A 67 -13.51 4.74 1.96
CA ARG A 67 -13.17 3.34 2.27
C ARG A 67 -11.70 3.16 2.66
N LEU A 68 -11.41 2.06 3.38
CA LEU A 68 -10.03 1.65 3.66
C LEU A 68 -9.32 1.24 2.36
N THR A 69 -8.10 1.75 2.17
CA THR A 69 -7.27 1.47 1.00
C THR A 69 -6.33 0.29 1.19
N TYR A 70 -6.02 -0.11 2.44
CA TYR A 70 -5.04 -1.17 2.76
C TYR A 70 -3.61 -0.92 2.25
N ILE A 71 -3.34 0.29 1.76
CA ILE A 71 -2.03 0.79 1.33
C ILE A 71 -1.78 2.16 1.94
N ASN A 72 -0.51 2.54 2.07
CA ASN A 72 -0.18 3.85 2.62
C ASN A 72 -0.76 4.96 1.72
N THR A 73 -1.57 5.84 2.31
CA THR A 73 -2.33 6.86 1.58
C THR A 73 -2.12 8.22 2.24
N THR A 74 -1.59 9.16 1.47
CA THR A 74 -1.32 10.53 1.94
C THR A 74 -2.42 11.47 1.48
N TYR A 75 -2.89 12.32 2.39
CA TYR A 75 -3.87 13.37 2.11
C TYR A 75 -3.20 14.73 2.31
N ALA A 76 -3.39 15.66 1.37
CA ALA A 76 -2.81 16.99 1.43
C ALA A 76 -3.86 18.04 1.07
N ILE A 77 -3.84 19.15 1.81
CA ILE A 77 -4.56 20.38 1.48
C ILE A 77 -3.63 21.19 0.58
N LYS A 78 -4.11 21.63 -0.58
CA LYS A 78 -3.35 22.45 -1.53
C LYS A 78 -3.96 23.84 -1.65
#